data_AF-A0A4Y8LQT3-F1
#
_entry.id   AF-A0A4Y8LQT3-F1
#
_cell.length_a   1.000
_cell.length_b   1.000
_cell.length_c   1.000
_cell.angle_alpha   90.00
_cell.angle_beta   90.00
_cell.angle_gamma   90.00
#
_symmetry.space_group_name_H-M   'P 1'
#
loop_
_entity.id
_entity.type
_entity.pdbx_description
1 polymer ?
#
loop_
_entity_poly.entity_id
_entity_poly.type
_entity_poly.pdbx_seq_one_letter_code
_entity_poly.pdbx_strand_id
1 'polypeptide(L)'
;MQQFTIAVKEIRTFLTSFNIVRVVLPYHLHILFGGLGILFLWELLIRTDISYNTLDTLFNDIPLYLIGYYGFFVGIWLTLISKNVKYLTYGLWGYAFLALFPFEYLGLFDIVRAAIYGLGGYVLYRYTASSHSKSDSQSLNV
;
A
#
# COMPACT_ATOMS: atom_id res chain seq x y z
N MET A 1 1.40 -3.19 -21.01
CA MET A 1 0.32 -2.39 -20.39
C MET A 1 -1.07 -2.97 -20.62
N GLN A 2 -1.46 -3.37 -21.84
CA GLN A 2 -2.80 -3.95 -22.09
C GLN A 2 -3.09 -5.22 -21.28
N GLN A 3 -2.14 -6.17 -21.23
CA GLN A 3 -2.29 -7.40 -20.42
C GLN A 3 -2.47 -7.10 -18.92
N PHE A 4 -1.74 -6.12 -18.39
CA PHE A 4 -1.89 -5.68 -16.99
C PHE A 4 -3.28 -5.08 -16.75
N THR A 5 -3.82 -4.30 -17.69
CA THR A 5 -5.20 -3.79 -17.59
C THR A 5 -6.23 -4.91 -17.58
N ILE A 6 -6.04 -5.98 -18.37
CA ILE A 6 -6.94 -7.14 -18.38
C ILE A 6 -6.88 -7.84 -17.01
N ALA A 7 -5.68 -8.11 -16.49
CA ALA A 7 -5.50 -8.72 -15.18
C ALA A 7 -6.13 -7.88 -14.05
N VAL A 8 -5.92 -6.56 -14.04
CA VAL A 8 -6.54 -5.67 -13.04
C VAL A 8 -8.06 -5.65 -13.15
N LYS A 9 -8.63 -5.72 -14.37
CA LYS A 9 -10.08 -5.82 -14.55
C LYS A 9 -10.63 -7.14 -14.01
N GLU A 10 -9.96 -8.24 -14.27
CA GLU A 10 -10.37 -9.56 -13.77
C GLU A 10 -10.28 -9.64 -12.25
N ILE A 11 -9.18 -9.16 -11.67
CA ILE A 11 -9.02 -9.03 -10.21
C ILE A 11 -10.10 -8.14 -9.61
N ARG A 12 -10.44 -7.02 -10.26
CA ARG A 12 -11.55 -6.15 -9.82
C ARG A 12 -12.87 -6.92 -9.82
N THR A 13 -13.21 -7.62 -10.89
CA THR A 13 -14.45 -8.42 -10.97
C THR A 13 -14.49 -9.48 -9.88
N PHE A 14 -13.39 -10.22 -9.70
CA PHE A 14 -13.28 -11.24 -8.65
C PHE A 14 -13.44 -10.64 -7.25
N LEU A 15 -12.66 -9.62 -6.90
CA LEU A 15 -12.70 -9.01 -5.56
C LEU A 15 -14.04 -8.34 -5.27
N THR A 16 -14.64 -7.66 -6.24
CA THR A 16 -15.96 -7.03 -6.07
C THR A 16 -17.12 -8.03 -6.00
N SER A 17 -16.91 -9.31 -6.33
CA SER A 17 -17.92 -10.35 -6.10
C SER A 17 -18.27 -10.49 -4.62
N PHE A 18 -17.28 -10.30 -3.73
CA PHE A 18 -17.45 -10.34 -2.28
C PHE A 18 -18.10 -9.04 -1.77
N ASN A 19 -19.17 -9.17 -0.98
CA ASN A 19 -19.92 -8.02 -0.49
C ASN A 19 -19.07 -7.14 0.46
N ILE A 20 -18.23 -7.76 1.29
CA ILE A 20 -17.33 -7.05 2.21
C ILE A 20 -16.38 -6.11 1.47
N VAL A 21 -15.88 -6.50 0.30
CA VAL A 21 -14.97 -5.67 -0.50
C VAL A 21 -15.68 -4.41 -0.96
N ARG A 22 -16.95 -4.50 -1.38
CA ARG A 22 -17.73 -3.32 -1.82
C ARG A 22 -17.94 -2.33 -0.68
N VAL A 23 -18.19 -2.83 0.53
CA VAL A 23 -18.38 -2.00 1.73
C VAL A 23 -17.09 -1.29 2.14
N VAL A 24 -15.94 -1.97 2.01
CA VAL A 24 -14.65 -1.47 2.47
C VAL A 24 -13.93 -0.64 1.40
N LEU A 25 -14.28 -0.82 0.12
CA LEU A 25 -13.66 -0.12 -1.02
C LEU A 25 -13.59 1.42 -0.87
N PRO A 26 -14.59 2.15 -0.35
CA PRO A 26 -14.49 3.59 -0.14
C PRO A 26 -13.33 4.00 0.79
N TYR A 27 -12.97 3.13 1.74
CA TYR A 27 -11.94 3.37 2.74
C TYR A 27 -10.54 2.91 2.30
N HIS A 28 -10.35 2.45 1.06
CA HIS A 28 -9.09 1.89 0.56
C HIS A 28 -7.84 2.74 0.85
N LEU A 29 -7.88 4.07 0.68
CA LEU A 29 -6.75 4.94 0.98
C LEU A 29 -6.48 5.06 2.48
N HIS A 30 -7.51 5.12 3.30
CA HIS A 30 -7.38 5.16 4.76
C HIS A 30 -6.78 3.85 5.26
N ILE A 31 -7.17 2.73 4.68
CA ILE A 31 -6.63 1.41 5.02
C ILE A 31 -5.17 1.28 4.57
N LEU A 32 -4.86 1.73 3.35
CA LEU A 32 -3.50 1.73 2.81
C LEU A 32 -2.56 2.61 3.65
N PHE A 33 -2.86 3.91 3.75
CA PHE A 33 -1.98 4.86 4.45
C PHE A 33 -2.09 4.76 5.97
N GLY A 34 -3.25 4.37 6.50
CA GLY A 34 -3.40 4.10 7.93
C GLY A 34 -2.60 2.87 8.36
N GLY A 35 -2.64 1.79 7.58
CA GLY A 35 -1.79 0.62 7.81
C GLY A 35 -0.30 0.97 7.74
N LEU A 36 0.11 1.71 6.70
CA LEU A 36 1.48 2.20 6.58
C LEU A 36 1.89 3.11 7.75
N GLY A 37 0.98 3.99 8.20
CA GLY A 37 1.21 4.90 9.32
C GLY A 37 1.38 4.15 10.63
N ILE A 38 0.59 3.10 10.90
CA ILE A 38 0.76 2.24 12.08
C ILE A 38 2.10 1.53 12.05
N LEU A 39 2.50 0.97 10.91
CA LEU A 39 3.81 0.32 10.75
C LEU A 39 4.95 1.31 11.01
N PHE A 40 4.83 2.54 10.51
CA PHE A 40 5.83 3.58 10.72
C PHE A 40 5.89 4.02 12.18
N LEU A 41 4.72 4.16 12.80
CA LEU A 41 4.59 4.53 14.21
C LEU A 41 5.20 3.45 15.11
N TRP A 42 5.02 2.17 14.81
CA TRP A 42 5.70 1.08 15.51
C TRP A 42 7.24 1.23 15.46
N GLU A 43 7.80 1.40 14.26
CA GLU A 43 9.25 1.58 14.08
C GLU A 43 9.78 2.82 14.82
N LEU A 44 8.98 3.89 14.88
CA LEU A 44 9.34 5.10 15.62
C LEU A 44 9.30 4.85 17.13
N LEU A 45 8.20 4.27 17.65
CA LEU A 45 8.02 4.11 19.09
C LEU A 45 9.03 3.15 19.72
N ILE A 46 9.43 2.06 19.05
CA ILE A 46 10.47 1.16 19.57
C ILE A 46 11.81 1.88 19.78
N ARG A 47 12.08 2.92 18.98
CA ARG A 47 13.33 3.69 19.04
C ARG A 47 13.29 4.82 20.05
N THR A 48 12.12 5.10 20.62
CA THR A 48 11.95 6.11 21.66
C THR A 48 11.97 5.47 23.04
N ASP A 49 12.22 6.28 24.06
CA ASP A 49 12.30 5.84 25.46
C ASP A 49 10.91 5.62 26.10
N ILE A 50 9.98 5.06 25.32
CA ILE A 50 8.62 4.78 25.77
C ILE A 50 8.61 3.52 26.64
N SER A 51 7.77 3.54 27.68
CA SER A 51 7.59 2.40 28.58
C SER A 51 7.21 1.14 27.81
N TYR A 52 7.91 0.04 28.11
CA TYR A 52 7.64 -1.28 27.56
C TYR A 52 6.16 -1.68 27.70
N ASN A 53 5.52 -1.38 28.85
CA ASN A 53 4.11 -1.69 29.07
C ASN A 53 3.19 -0.97 28.06
N THR A 54 3.53 0.27 27.68
CA THR A 54 2.74 1.02 26.69
C THR A 54 2.88 0.42 25.29
N LEU A 55 4.07 -0.03 24.91
CA LEU A 55 4.30 -0.73 23.65
C LEU A 55 3.56 -2.07 23.62
N ASP A 56 3.63 -2.84 24.70
CA ASP A 56 2.99 -4.16 24.81
C ASP A 56 1.46 -4.05 24.70
N THR A 57 0.85 -3.12 25.44
CA THR A 57 -0.59 -2.90 25.36
C THR A 57 -1.04 -2.45 23.96
N LEU A 58 -0.30 -1.54 23.32
CA LEU A 58 -0.69 -1.06 22.00
C LEU A 58 -0.52 -2.13 20.92
N PHE A 59 0.57 -2.90 20.94
CA PHE A 59 0.95 -3.73 19.80
C PHE A 59 0.76 -5.24 20.00
N ASN A 60 0.59 -5.71 21.23
CA ASN A 60 0.27 -7.11 21.54
C ASN A 60 -1.17 -7.29 22.06
N ASP A 61 -1.68 -6.42 22.95
CA ASP A 61 -3.06 -6.54 23.46
C ASP A 61 -4.13 -6.06 22.45
N ILE A 62 -3.89 -4.92 21.76
CA ILE A 62 -4.78 -4.35 20.71
C ILE A 62 -4.39 -4.83 19.29
N PRO A 63 -3.60 -5.91 19.21
CA PRO A 63 -2.62 -6.22 18.15
C PRO A 63 -2.45 -5.18 17.02
N LEU A 64 -2.11 -3.93 17.36
CA LEU A 64 -2.14 -2.84 16.39
C LEU A 64 -1.16 -3.04 15.23
N TYR A 65 0.00 -3.65 15.49
CA TYR A 65 1.00 -3.96 14.46
C TYR A 65 0.41 -4.90 13.41
N LEU A 66 -0.29 -5.95 13.85
CA LEU A 66 -0.87 -6.96 12.99
C LEU A 66 -2.02 -6.36 12.16
N ILE A 67 -2.85 -5.52 12.77
CA ILE A 67 -3.91 -4.77 12.08
C ILE A 67 -3.29 -3.84 11.03
N GLY A 68 -2.21 -3.12 11.37
CA GLY A 68 -1.51 -2.24 10.44
C GLY A 68 -0.89 -3.00 9.27
N TYR A 69 -0.23 -4.13 9.56
CA TYR A 69 0.42 -4.99 8.58
C TYR A 69 -0.59 -5.54 7.56
N TYR A 70 -1.61 -6.27 8.02
CA TYR A 70 -2.62 -6.83 7.11
C TYR A 70 -3.49 -5.74 6.49
N GLY A 71 -3.78 -4.67 7.23
CA GLY A 71 -4.48 -3.49 6.74
C GLY A 71 -3.76 -2.88 5.54
N PHE A 72 -2.44 -2.68 5.60
CA PHE A 72 -1.66 -2.17 4.48
C PHE A 72 -1.80 -3.05 3.23
N PHE A 73 -1.68 -4.37 3.37
CA PHE A 73 -1.82 -5.29 2.23
C PHE A 73 -3.25 -5.33 1.66
N VAL A 74 -4.26 -5.32 2.51
CA VAL A 74 -5.66 -5.18 2.06
C VAL A 74 -5.84 -3.84 1.33
N GLY A 75 -5.26 -2.76 1.85
CA GLY A 75 -5.23 -1.44 1.24
C GLY A 75 -4.59 -1.45 -0.15
N ILE A 76 -3.50 -2.21 -0.35
CA ILE A 76 -2.88 -2.41 -1.67
C ILE A 76 -3.90 -2.98 -2.65
N TRP A 77 -4.53 -4.11 -2.30
CA TRP A 77 -5.48 -4.78 -3.17
C TRP A 77 -6.70 -3.91 -3.48
N LEU A 78 -7.26 -3.24 -2.46
CA LEU A 78 -8.41 -2.35 -2.63
C LEU A 78 -8.05 -1.14 -3.50
N THR A 79 -6.86 -0.56 -3.32
CA THR A 79 -6.41 0.60 -4.11
C THR A 79 -6.08 0.21 -5.55
N LEU A 80 -5.56 -1.00 -5.78
CA LEU A 80 -5.29 -1.52 -7.12
C LEU A 80 -6.58 -1.59 -7.96
N ILE A 81 -7.68 -2.02 -7.33
CA ILE A 81 -8.99 -2.12 -8.01
C ILE A 81 -9.79 -0.82 -7.96
N SER A 82 -9.36 0.22 -7.25
CA SER A 82 -10.10 1.48 -7.16
C SER A 82 -9.80 2.40 -8.36
N LYS A 83 -10.51 3.54 -8.44
CA LYS A 83 -10.20 4.61 -9.42
C LYS A 83 -8.92 5.37 -9.06
N ASN A 84 -8.48 5.25 -7.82
CA ASN A 84 -7.39 6.00 -7.20
C ASN A 84 -6.08 5.21 -7.20
N VAL A 85 -5.91 4.27 -8.14
CA VAL A 85 -4.71 3.42 -8.27
C VAL A 85 -3.40 4.23 -8.37
N LYS A 86 -3.45 5.49 -8.82
CA LYS A 86 -2.29 6.40 -8.81
C LYS A 86 -1.67 6.58 -7.43
N TYR A 87 -2.47 6.51 -6.37
CA TYR A 87 -1.97 6.65 -5.00
C TYR A 87 -1.31 5.38 -4.46
N LEU A 88 -1.54 4.23 -5.11
CA LEU A 88 -0.88 2.98 -4.74
C LEU A 88 0.63 3.09 -4.86
N THR A 89 1.13 3.80 -5.87
CA THR A 89 2.57 4.08 -6.03
C THR A 89 3.18 4.67 -4.76
N TYR A 90 2.53 5.68 -4.15
CA TYR A 90 3.04 6.30 -2.94
C TYR A 90 2.98 5.35 -1.74
N GLY A 91 1.95 4.51 -1.63
CA GLY A 91 1.88 3.48 -0.60
C GLY A 91 3.03 2.46 -0.70
N LEU A 92 3.33 1.99 -1.91
CA LEU A 92 4.43 1.04 -2.15
C LEU A 92 5.80 1.67 -1.89
N TRP A 93 6.01 2.91 -2.31
CA TRP A 93 7.25 3.64 -2.02
C TRP A 93 7.42 3.94 -0.54
N GLY A 94 6.34 4.32 0.15
CA GLY A 94 6.36 4.51 1.59
C GLY A 94 6.72 3.22 2.33
N TYR A 95 6.23 2.08 1.86
CA TYR A 95 6.61 0.78 2.44
C TYR A 95 8.05 0.37 2.09
N ALA A 96 8.52 0.68 0.88
CA ALA A 96 9.92 0.47 0.52
C ALA A 96 10.86 1.31 1.39
N PHE A 97 10.49 2.57 1.66
CA PHE A 97 11.19 3.42 2.61
C PHE A 97 11.18 2.81 4.01
N LEU A 98 10.02 2.36 4.49
CA LEU A 98 9.89 1.76 5.81
C LEU A 98 10.70 0.46 5.95
N ALA A 99 10.78 -0.35 4.89
CA ALA A 99 11.61 -1.55 4.87
C ALA A 99 13.11 -1.25 4.98
N LEU A 100 13.55 -0.07 4.56
CA LEU A 100 14.94 0.36 4.72
C LEU A 100 15.16 1.15 6.01
N PHE A 101 14.14 1.79 6.55
CA PHE A 101 14.22 2.54 7.80
C PHE A 101 14.62 1.59 8.94
N PRO A 102 15.61 1.93 9.77
CA PRO A 102 16.24 3.24 10.02
C PRO A 102 17.52 3.49 9.19
N PHE A 103 17.79 2.67 8.17
CA PHE A 103 19.04 2.61 7.39
C PHE A 103 20.26 2.10 8.17
N GLU A 104 20.01 1.51 9.34
CA GLU A 104 21.00 0.86 10.19
C GLU A 104 20.76 -0.66 10.13
N TYR A 105 21.81 -1.46 9.98
CA TYR A 105 21.75 -2.92 9.91
C TYR A 105 20.93 -3.48 8.73
N LEU A 106 21.09 -2.90 7.55
CA LEU A 106 20.42 -3.39 6.34
C LEU A 106 20.87 -4.81 5.96
N GLY A 107 19.95 -5.76 6.07
CA GLY A 107 20.13 -7.10 5.54
C GLY A 107 19.83 -7.16 4.04
N LEU A 108 20.30 -8.22 3.39
CA LEU A 108 19.94 -8.52 2.00
C LEU A 108 18.41 -8.61 1.84
N PHE A 109 17.72 -9.16 2.84
CA PHE A 109 16.26 -9.27 2.85
C PHE A 109 15.57 -7.90 2.76
N ASP A 110 16.03 -6.91 3.54
CA ASP A 110 15.45 -5.57 3.58
C ASP A 110 15.66 -4.85 2.25
N ILE A 111 16.85 -4.99 1.67
CA ILE A 111 17.20 -4.44 0.35
C ILE A 111 16.32 -5.07 -0.74
N VAL A 112 16.17 -6.39 -0.76
CA VAL A 112 15.34 -7.09 -1.74
C VAL A 112 13.88 -6.68 -1.59
N ARG A 113 13.38 -6.61 -0.35
CA ARG A 113 12.00 -6.17 -0.05
C ARG A 113 11.78 -4.75 -0.57
N ALA A 114 12.65 -3.81 -0.22
CA ALA A 114 12.57 -2.43 -0.68
C ALA A 114 12.66 -2.32 -2.21
N ALA A 115 13.51 -3.12 -2.85
CA ALA A 115 13.61 -3.16 -4.31
C ALA A 115 12.30 -3.66 -4.96
N ILE A 116 11.67 -4.72 -4.42
CA ILE A 116 10.39 -5.23 -4.93
C ILE A 116 9.30 -4.15 -4.87
N TYR A 117 9.14 -3.50 -3.72
CA TYR A 117 8.09 -2.48 -3.54
C TYR A 117 8.42 -1.16 -4.27
N GLY A 118 9.70 -0.77 -4.32
CA GLY A 118 10.17 0.39 -5.07
C GLY A 118 9.95 0.24 -6.57
N LEU A 119 10.39 -0.89 -7.14
CA LEU A 119 10.18 -1.22 -8.56
C LEU A 119 8.71 -1.44 -8.87
N GLY A 120 7.96 -2.10 -7.99
CA GLY A 120 6.51 -2.27 -8.13
C GLY A 120 5.78 -0.92 -8.20
N GLY A 121 6.16 0.03 -7.34
CA GLY A 121 5.66 1.40 -7.38
C GLY A 121 6.01 2.12 -8.68
N TYR A 122 7.23 1.95 -9.18
CA TYR A 122 7.66 2.53 -10.46
C TYR A 122 6.89 1.96 -11.67
N VAL A 123 6.69 0.65 -11.72
CA VAL A 123 5.89 0.00 -12.77
C VAL A 123 4.44 0.50 -12.75
N LEU A 124 3.84 0.61 -11.55
CA LEU A 124 2.50 1.17 -11.38
C LEU A 124 2.43 2.65 -11.77
N TYR A 125 3.45 3.43 -11.44
CA TYR A 125 3.55 4.83 -11.84
C TYR A 125 3.54 4.96 -13.38
N ARG A 126 4.38 4.18 -14.07
CA ARG A 126 4.40 4.15 -15.54
C ARG A 126 3.06 3.71 -16.12
N TYR A 127 2.41 2.71 -15.51
CA TYR A 127 1.09 2.27 -15.92
C TYR A 127 0.02 3.37 -15.76
N THR A 128 -0.01 4.04 -14.61
CA THR A 128 -1.00 5.09 -14.34
C THR A 128 -0.79 6.32 -15.22
N ALA A 129 0.46 6.74 -15.45
CA ALA A 129 0.80 7.79 -16.41
C ALA A 129 0.37 7.43 -17.85
N SER A 130 0.64 6.20 -18.29
CA SER A 130 0.29 5.75 -19.66
C SER A 130 -1.22 5.65 -19.89
N SER A 131 -1.98 5.26 -18.88
CA SER A 131 -3.45 5.15 -18.94
C SER A 131 -4.14 6.51 -18.87
N HIS A 132 -3.58 7.49 -18.13
CA HIS A 132 -4.09 8.86 -18.13
C HIS A 132 -3.85 9.56 -19.48
N SER A 133 -2.72 9.31 -20.16
CA SER A 133 -2.50 9.88 -21.50
C SER A 133 -3.57 9.46 -22.53
N LYS A 134 -4.16 8.26 -22.37
CA LYS A 134 -5.28 7.80 -23.21
C LYS A 134 -6.62 8.45 -22.85
N SER A 135 -6.80 8.85 -21.58
CA SER A 135 -7.99 9.58 -21.13
C SER A 135 -7.95 11.04 -21.58
N ASP A 136 -6.78 11.69 -21.56
CA ASP A 136 -6.61 13.08 -22.03
C ASP A 136 -6.76 13.21 -23.55
N SER A 137 -6.40 12.18 -24.33
CA SER A 137 -6.68 12.16 -25.77
C SER A 137 -8.15 12.00 -26.14
N GLN A 138 -9.03 11.63 -25.18
CA GLN A 138 -10.48 11.56 -25.39
C GLN A 138 -11.22 12.82 -24.89
N SER A 139 -10.66 13.58 -23.96
CA SER A 139 -11.25 14.85 -23.49
C SER A 139 -10.93 16.05 -24.40
N LEU A 140 -9.98 15.93 -25.32
CA LEU A 140 -9.65 16.95 -26.33
C LEU A 140 -10.47 16.82 -27.64
N ASN A 141 -11.42 15.88 -27.69
CA ASN A 141 -12.33 15.65 -28.83
C ASN A 141 -13.81 15.71 -28.41
N VAL A 142 -14.14 16.52 -27.39
CA VAL A 142 -15.53 16.89 -27.05
C VAL A 142 -15.63 18.40 -26.94
#